data_AF-A0A3C0YEK3-F1
#
_entry.id   AF-A0A3C0YEK3-F1
#
_cell.length_a   1.000
_cell.length_b   1.000
_cell.length_c   1.000
_cell.angle_alpha   90.00
_cell.angle_beta   90.00
_cell.angle_gamma   90.00
#
_symmetry.space_group_name_H-M   'P 1'
#
loop_
_entity.id
_entity.type
_entity.pdbx_description
1 polymer ?
#
loop_
_entity_poly.entity_id
_entity_poly.type
_entity_poly.pdbx_seq_one_letter_code
_entity_poly.pdbx_strand_id
1 'polypeptide(L)'
;LASDVQVSDPSDRDRLRFGLTGEGGLNDGTAFPFVMLGLGLMGLHELGEVGWWRWWAVDVLWAVAGGLGLGYLMGTLVGRAIIYLRMRHREALGSDEFIALGLIAFTYGLALLSQTYGFLAVFAAGLALRRIDEPKSAPPPEPEPEPAAALSPADLEASGAEAPAHMMNAVQRFNSQLESFVEVGIVMAVGVLLDTVKFRAEMLWFIPVLFLVIRPLAVYIGLLGTPVKGAQRRLMSWFGIRGIGSLYYLLYAISHDIEPALAERLLSLTLAVVVASVIAHGISVTPLMQRYEARKALSKHNPAEKPGSSPPGG
;
A
#
# COMPACT_ATOMS: atom_id res chain seq x y z
N LEU A 1 -7.98 -11.43 4.63
CA LEU A 1 -8.74 -10.28 5.20
C LEU A 1 -8.58 -9.01 4.38
N ALA A 2 -7.35 -8.64 3.99
CA ALA A 2 -7.11 -7.52 3.09
C ALA A 2 -7.56 -7.79 1.63
N SER A 3 -7.45 -9.03 1.17
CA SER A 3 -7.82 -9.48 -0.19
C SER A 3 -9.26 -9.15 -0.62
N ASP A 4 -10.23 -9.22 0.29
CA ASP A 4 -11.67 -9.01 -0.02
C ASP A 4 -12.02 -7.53 -0.27
N VAL A 5 -11.13 -6.62 0.14
CA VAL A 5 -11.31 -5.17 0.11
C VAL A 5 -10.35 -4.50 -0.88
N GLN A 6 -9.35 -5.23 -1.36
CA GLN A 6 -8.44 -4.78 -2.40
C GLN A 6 -9.06 -4.96 -3.80
N VAL A 7 -8.55 -4.20 -4.76
CA VAL A 7 -8.93 -4.33 -6.17
C VAL A 7 -8.43 -5.69 -6.68
N SER A 8 -9.36 -6.62 -6.90
CA SER A 8 -9.04 -7.98 -7.36
C SER A 8 -9.11 -8.15 -8.89
N ASP A 9 -9.66 -7.15 -9.61
CA ASP A 9 -9.86 -7.19 -11.06
C ASP A 9 -9.42 -5.86 -11.70
N PRO A 10 -8.60 -5.86 -12.78
CA PRO A 10 -8.20 -4.65 -13.50
C PRO A 10 -9.35 -3.78 -14.02
N SER A 11 -10.56 -4.36 -14.15
CA SER A 11 -11.79 -3.67 -14.54
C SER A 11 -12.62 -3.14 -13.36
N ASP A 12 -12.22 -3.41 -12.12
CA ASP A 12 -12.94 -2.96 -10.92
C ASP A 12 -12.73 -1.45 -10.68
N ARG A 13 -13.71 -0.66 -11.14
CA ARG A 13 -13.77 0.79 -10.96
C ARG A 13 -14.38 1.21 -9.62
N ASP A 14 -14.51 0.32 -8.63
CA ASP A 14 -15.05 0.70 -7.34
C ASP A 14 -14.09 1.62 -6.57
N ARG A 15 -14.52 2.88 -6.41
CA ARG A 15 -13.82 3.91 -5.66
C ARG A 15 -13.51 3.50 -4.21
N LEU A 16 -14.32 2.63 -3.62
CA LEU A 16 -14.09 2.10 -2.28
C LEU A 16 -12.80 1.26 -2.24
N ARG A 17 -12.72 0.23 -3.09
CA ARG A 17 -11.56 -0.69 -3.14
C ARG A 17 -10.30 0.04 -3.58
N PHE A 18 -10.39 0.83 -4.64
CA PHE A 18 -9.28 1.64 -5.13
C PHE A 18 -8.75 2.60 -4.04
N GLY A 19 -9.66 3.29 -3.34
CA GLY A 19 -9.30 4.22 -2.28
C GLY A 19 -8.62 3.52 -1.10
N LEU A 20 -9.11 2.35 -0.68
CA LEU A 20 -8.53 1.60 0.43
C LEU A 20 -7.18 0.97 0.08
N THR A 21 -7.00 0.47 -1.15
CA THR A 21 -5.69 -0.02 -1.63
C THR A 21 -4.67 1.13 -1.70
N GLY A 22 -5.07 2.29 -2.24
CA GLY A 22 -4.20 3.46 -2.31
C GLY A 22 -3.86 4.03 -0.93
N GLU A 23 -4.82 4.05 -0.01
CA GLU A 23 -4.60 4.45 1.37
C GLU A 23 -3.58 3.54 2.05
N GLY A 24 -3.77 2.21 1.96
CA GLY A 24 -2.85 1.24 2.57
C GLY A 24 -1.41 1.43 2.12
N GLY A 25 -1.17 1.58 0.81
CA GLY A 25 0.18 1.78 0.27
C GLY A 25 0.83 3.12 0.63
N LEU A 26 0.06 4.20 0.71
CA LEU A 26 0.59 5.53 1.03
C LEU A 26 0.77 5.77 2.53
N ASN A 27 -0.11 5.20 3.35
CA ASN A 27 -0.13 5.39 4.81
C ASN A 27 1.20 4.93 5.44
N ASP A 28 1.74 3.80 4.98
CA ASP A 28 2.98 3.24 5.53
C ASP A 28 4.23 4.12 5.26
N GLY A 29 4.19 4.93 4.20
CA GLY A 29 5.26 5.91 3.92
C GLY A 29 5.06 7.26 4.60
N THR A 30 3.80 7.64 4.89
CA THR A 30 3.43 9.00 5.33
C THR A 30 3.27 9.14 6.84
N ALA A 31 3.27 8.03 7.59
CA ALA A 31 3.21 8.07 9.06
C ALA A 31 4.55 8.47 9.72
N PHE A 32 5.68 8.24 9.05
CA PHE A 32 7.02 8.49 9.61
C PHE A 32 7.26 9.91 10.12
N PRO A 33 6.90 10.99 9.41
CA PRO A 33 7.06 12.35 9.93
C PRO A 33 6.43 12.54 11.31
N PHE A 34 5.29 11.91 11.56
CA PHE A 34 4.61 11.99 12.85
C PHE A 34 5.29 11.16 13.93
N VAL A 35 5.93 10.04 13.57
CA VAL A 35 6.78 9.26 14.48
C VAL A 35 8.01 10.08 14.87
N MET A 36 8.68 10.72 13.90
CA MET A 36 9.82 11.61 14.15
C MET A 36 9.41 12.82 15.00
N LEU A 37 8.22 13.39 14.74
CA LEU A 37 7.67 14.46 15.57
C LEU A 37 7.48 13.99 17.01
N GLY A 38 6.87 12.82 17.22
CA GLY A 38 6.66 12.23 18.54
C GLY A 38 7.97 12.04 19.29
N LEU A 39 8.97 11.44 18.64
CA LEU A 39 10.32 11.28 19.20
C LEU A 39 10.95 12.62 19.56
N GLY A 40 10.81 13.62 18.69
CA GLY A 40 11.38 14.94 18.94
C GLY A 40 10.68 15.71 20.06
N LEU A 41 9.37 15.54 20.23
CA LEU A 41 8.62 16.07 21.37
C LEU A 41 9.05 15.41 22.70
N MET A 42 9.59 14.18 22.65
CA MET A 42 10.21 13.50 23.78
C MET A 42 11.70 13.86 23.96
N GLY A 43 12.27 14.70 23.10
CA GLY A 43 13.69 15.07 23.12
C GLY A 43 14.63 13.98 22.60
N LEU A 44 14.10 12.96 21.93
CA LEU A 44 14.84 11.81 21.38
C LEU A 44 15.21 12.00 19.89
N HIS A 45 14.74 13.08 19.27
CA HIS A 45 15.07 13.47 17.90
C HIS A 45 15.19 14.99 17.80
N GLU A 46 16.16 15.46 17.02
CA GLU A 46 16.33 16.89 16.80
C GLU A 46 15.21 17.45 15.91
N LEU A 47 14.34 18.28 16.50
CA LEU A 47 13.33 19.03 15.74
C LEU A 47 13.87 20.36 15.17
N GLY A 48 15.01 20.83 15.67
CA GLY A 48 15.57 22.15 15.41
C GLY A 48 15.12 23.17 16.47
N GLU A 49 16.08 23.89 17.06
CA GLU A 49 15.90 24.76 18.23
C GLU A 49 14.89 25.89 18.03
N VAL A 50 14.74 26.37 16.79
CA VAL A 50 13.79 27.44 16.43
C VAL A 50 12.72 26.89 15.50
N GLY A 51 11.46 26.93 15.95
CA GLY A 51 10.28 26.71 15.11
C GLY A 51 10.16 25.32 14.47
N TRP A 52 10.86 24.32 15.00
CA TRP A 52 10.87 22.94 14.47
C TRP A 52 11.24 22.87 12.98
N TRP A 53 12.14 23.76 12.53
CA TRP A 53 12.52 23.87 11.13
C TRP A 53 13.05 22.55 10.55
N ARG A 54 13.88 21.82 11.31
CA ARG A 54 14.44 20.55 10.85
C ARG A 54 13.32 19.54 10.61
N TRP A 55 12.30 19.50 11.46
CA TRP A 55 11.15 18.63 11.23
C TRP A 55 10.42 18.97 9.94
N TRP A 56 10.09 20.24 9.70
CA TRP A 56 9.41 20.65 8.46
C TRP A 56 10.26 20.44 7.20
N ALA A 57 11.54 20.82 7.25
CA ALA A 57 12.40 20.82 6.07
C ALA A 57 12.98 19.43 5.76
N VAL A 58 13.44 18.71 6.79
CA VAL A 58 14.12 17.43 6.64
C VAL A 58 13.12 16.28 6.75
N ASP A 59 12.43 16.15 7.88
CA ASP A 59 11.54 15.01 8.12
C ASP A 59 10.28 15.07 7.25
N VAL A 60 9.70 16.24 7.01
CA VAL A 60 8.52 16.38 6.16
C VAL A 60 8.93 16.58 4.70
N LEU A 61 9.54 17.70 4.33
CA LEU A 61 9.72 18.07 2.93
C LEU A 61 10.76 17.19 2.21
N TRP A 62 11.99 17.12 2.71
CA TRP A 62 13.08 16.39 2.08
C TRP A 62 12.82 14.88 2.08
N ALA A 63 12.48 14.28 3.23
CA ALA A 63 12.35 12.84 3.31
C ALA A 63 11.18 12.31 2.47
N VAL A 64 10.07 13.06 2.37
CA VAL A 64 8.92 12.71 1.52
C VAL A 64 9.24 12.95 0.04
N ALA A 65 9.67 14.15 -0.33
CA ALA A 65 9.94 14.49 -1.74
C ALA A 65 11.13 13.70 -2.30
N GLY A 66 12.19 13.57 -1.51
CA GLY A 66 13.38 12.78 -1.82
C GLY A 66 13.05 11.30 -1.93
N GLY A 67 12.26 10.73 -1.01
CA GLY A 67 11.83 9.34 -1.09
C GLY A 67 11.03 9.07 -2.37
N LEU A 68 9.99 9.86 -2.63
CA LEU A 68 9.19 9.75 -3.86
C LEU A 68 10.03 9.92 -5.13
N GLY A 69 10.89 10.94 -5.18
CA GLY A 69 11.72 11.26 -6.34
C GLY A 69 12.75 10.17 -6.62
N LEU A 70 13.48 9.74 -5.59
CA LEU A 70 14.48 8.68 -5.68
C LEU A 70 13.84 7.36 -6.12
N GLY A 71 12.74 6.98 -5.46
CA GLY A 71 12.00 5.78 -5.78
C GLY A 71 11.52 5.76 -7.22
N TYR A 72 10.84 6.82 -7.65
CA TYR A 72 10.34 6.94 -9.02
C TYR A 72 11.47 6.88 -10.06
N LEU A 73 12.60 7.53 -9.78
CA LEU A 73 13.79 7.48 -10.62
C LEU A 73 14.33 6.05 -10.72
N MET A 74 14.52 5.35 -9.60
CA MET A 74 15.05 3.98 -9.58
C MET A 74 14.13 3.00 -10.32
N GLY A 75 12.82 3.05 -10.04
CA GLY A 75 11.85 2.21 -10.75
C GLY A 75 11.84 2.47 -12.26
N THR A 76 12.00 3.74 -12.67
CA THR A 76 12.08 4.10 -14.10
C THR A 76 13.36 3.58 -14.75
N LEU A 77 14.51 3.74 -14.09
CA LEU A 77 15.81 3.31 -14.62
C LEU A 77 15.87 1.81 -14.76
N VAL A 78 15.46 1.08 -13.71
CA VAL A 78 15.46 -0.39 -13.71
C VAL A 78 14.43 -0.93 -14.71
N GLY A 79 13.21 -0.40 -14.74
CA GLY A 79 12.20 -0.80 -15.73
C GLY A 79 12.67 -0.61 -17.17
N ARG A 80 13.31 0.53 -17.48
CA ARG A 80 13.89 0.77 -18.82
C ARG A 80 15.07 -0.14 -19.13
N ALA A 81 15.94 -0.40 -18.15
CA ALA A 81 17.09 -1.29 -18.33
C ALA A 81 16.63 -2.72 -18.63
N ILE A 82 15.63 -3.23 -17.92
CA ILE A 82 15.05 -4.56 -18.16
C ILE A 82 14.50 -4.66 -19.59
N ILE A 83 13.67 -3.69 -20.01
CA ILE A 83 13.10 -3.67 -21.37
C ILE A 83 14.20 -3.58 -22.43
N TYR A 84 15.21 -2.74 -22.21
CA TYR A 84 16.33 -2.61 -23.13
C TYR A 84 17.10 -3.93 -23.30
N LEU A 85 17.44 -4.60 -22.20
CA LEU A 85 18.18 -5.87 -22.20
C LEU A 85 17.36 -7.00 -22.84
N ARG A 86 16.07 -7.10 -22.53
CA ARG A 86 15.18 -8.13 -23.10
C ARG A 86 14.94 -7.95 -24.60
N MET A 87 14.64 -6.72 -25.04
CA MET A 87 14.35 -6.47 -26.46
C MET A 87 15.60 -6.50 -27.33
N ARG A 88 16.76 -6.04 -26.83
CA ARG A 88 17.96 -5.90 -27.65
C ARG A 88 18.88 -7.12 -27.60
N HIS A 89 18.97 -7.80 -26.45
CA HIS A 89 19.95 -8.86 -26.25
C HIS A 89 19.34 -10.26 -26.09
N ARG A 90 17.99 -10.41 -26.04
CA ARG A 90 17.30 -11.69 -25.76
C ARG A 90 17.92 -12.43 -24.57
N GLU A 91 18.43 -11.67 -23.59
CA GLU A 91 19.07 -12.23 -22.41
C GLU A 91 18.01 -12.69 -21.42
N ALA A 92 18.13 -13.94 -20.98
CA ALA A 92 17.45 -14.42 -19.79
C ALA A 92 18.06 -13.72 -18.56
N LEU A 93 17.61 -12.49 -18.30
CA LEU A 93 17.80 -11.88 -16.98
C LEU A 93 17.21 -12.86 -15.97
N GLY A 94 17.88 -13.05 -14.82
CA GLY A 94 17.40 -13.94 -13.75
C GLY A 94 15.93 -13.71 -13.40
N SER A 95 15.33 -14.59 -12.59
CA SER A 95 13.88 -14.59 -12.42
C SER A 95 13.34 -13.21 -12.00
N ASP A 96 12.20 -12.83 -12.60
CA ASP A 96 11.56 -11.52 -12.46
C ASP A 96 11.42 -11.09 -10.99
N GLU A 97 11.22 -12.07 -10.11
CA GLU A 97 11.13 -11.91 -8.66
C GLU A 97 12.41 -11.36 -8.03
N PHE A 98 13.58 -11.82 -8.44
CA PHE A 98 14.86 -11.33 -7.90
C PHE A 98 15.16 -9.90 -8.33
N ILE A 99 14.73 -9.51 -9.53
CA ILE A 99 14.86 -8.15 -10.02
C ILE A 99 14.00 -7.21 -9.18
N ALA A 100 12.74 -7.60 -8.91
CA ALA A 100 11.85 -6.81 -8.05
C ALA A 100 12.37 -6.73 -6.60
N LEU A 101 12.83 -7.84 -6.03
CA LEU A 101 13.40 -7.85 -4.68
C LEU A 101 14.68 -7.01 -4.61
N GLY A 102 15.53 -7.09 -5.62
CA GLY A 102 16.72 -6.26 -5.77
C GLY A 102 16.38 -4.78 -5.87
N LEU A 103 15.36 -4.42 -6.66
CA LEU A 103 14.87 -3.04 -6.77
C LEU A 103 14.35 -2.53 -5.42
N ILE A 104 13.58 -3.34 -4.68
CA ILE A 104 13.08 -3.01 -3.35
C ILE A 104 14.25 -2.75 -2.40
N ALA A 105 15.15 -3.72 -2.26
CA ALA A 105 16.27 -3.63 -1.32
C ALA A 105 17.22 -2.47 -1.65
N PHE A 106 17.55 -2.29 -2.93
CA PHE A 106 18.45 -1.24 -3.40
C PHE A 106 17.82 0.15 -3.23
N THR A 107 16.55 0.31 -3.64
CA THR A 107 15.83 1.59 -3.48
C THR A 107 15.68 1.95 -2.00
N TYR A 108 15.32 0.97 -1.16
CA TYR A 108 15.20 1.18 0.28
C TYR A 108 16.53 1.57 0.91
N GLY A 109 17.61 0.86 0.58
CA GLY A 109 18.96 1.17 1.08
C GLY A 109 19.43 2.57 0.66
N LEU A 110 19.26 2.94 -0.60
CA LEU A 110 19.64 4.26 -1.10
C LEU A 110 18.80 5.38 -0.48
N ALA A 111 17.52 5.10 -0.21
CA ALA A 111 16.64 6.03 0.50
C ALA A 111 17.14 6.29 1.93
N LEU A 112 17.54 5.25 2.68
CA LEU A 112 18.12 5.40 4.02
C LEU A 112 19.44 6.18 3.98
N LEU A 113 20.32 5.89 3.03
CA LEU A 113 21.58 6.63 2.86
C LEU A 113 21.33 8.12 2.55
N SER A 114 20.25 8.41 1.83
CA SER A 114 19.84 9.78 1.48
C SER A 114 19.05 10.49 2.59
N GLN A 115 18.85 9.82 3.74
CA GLN A 115 18.01 10.30 4.86
C GLN A 115 16.56 10.59 4.40
N THR A 116 16.00 9.68 3.61
CA THR A 116 14.63 9.74 3.08
C THR A 116 13.83 8.51 3.47
N TYR A 117 12.51 8.54 3.26
CA TYR A 117 11.65 7.43 3.67
C TYR A 117 11.67 6.26 2.69
N GLY A 118 12.28 5.15 3.14
CA GLY A 118 12.46 3.94 2.34
C GLY A 118 11.15 3.32 1.86
N PHE A 119 10.12 3.23 2.70
CA PHE A 119 8.81 2.70 2.27
C PHE A 119 8.19 3.54 1.15
N LEU A 120 8.27 4.86 1.27
CA LEU A 120 7.74 5.77 0.26
C LEU A 120 8.54 5.69 -1.05
N ALA A 121 9.86 5.50 -0.96
CA ALA A 121 10.71 5.27 -2.12
C ALA A 121 10.40 3.95 -2.82
N VAL A 122 10.25 2.85 -2.09
CA VAL A 122 9.87 1.55 -2.66
C VAL A 122 8.47 1.61 -3.30
N PHE A 123 7.52 2.28 -2.65
CA PHE A 123 6.18 2.51 -3.21
C PHE A 123 6.26 3.27 -4.54
N ALA A 124 7.02 4.37 -4.58
CA ALA A 124 7.20 5.16 -5.80
C ALA A 124 7.94 4.39 -6.91
N ALA A 125 8.90 3.52 -6.56
CA ALA A 125 9.57 2.64 -7.51
C ALA A 125 8.61 1.63 -8.14
N GLY A 126 7.75 0.99 -7.33
CA GLY A 126 6.71 0.09 -7.83
C GLY A 126 5.70 0.80 -8.75
N LEU A 127 5.30 2.02 -8.40
CA LEU A 127 4.42 2.85 -9.24
C LEU A 127 5.07 3.20 -10.58
N ALA A 128 6.35 3.56 -10.57
CA ALA A 128 7.10 3.88 -11.78
C ALA A 128 7.25 2.66 -12.70
N LEU A 129 7.55 1.48 -12.13
CA LEU A 129 7.69 0.23 -12.88
C LEU A 129 6.36 -0.13 -13.57
N ARG A 130 5.24 -0.07 -12.83
CA ARG A 130 3.90 -0.34 -13.38
C ARG A 130 3.53 0.56 -14.56
N ARG A 131 3.99 1.81 -14.55
CA ARG A 131 3.71 2.77 -15.64
C ARG A 131 4.45 2.42 -16.93
N ILE A 132 5.58 1.74 -16.83
CA ILE A 132 6.36 1.30 -17.98
C ILE A 132 5.69 0.09 -18.65
N ASP A 133 4.98 -0.72 -17.87
CA ASP A 133 4.28 -1.92 -18.35
C ASP A 133 2.92 -1.63 -19.01
N GLU A 134 2.40 -0.38 -18.95
CA GLU A 134 1.15 -0.05 -19.65
C GLU A 134 1.36 -0.18 -21.17
N PRO A 135 0.67 -1.13 -21.85
CA PRO A 135 0.83 -1.31 -23.27
C PRO A 135 0.34 -0.05 -23.99
N LYS A 136 1.27 0.77 -24.46
CA LYS A 136 0.97 1.67 -25.56
C LYS A 136 0.60 0.79 -26.73
N SER A 137 -0.64 0.90 -27.21
CA SER A 137 -1.18 0.16 -28.35
C SER A 137 -0.12 0.06 -29.45
N ALA A 138 0.58 -1.06 -29.50
CA ALA A 138 1.58 -1.32 -30.51
C ALA A 138 0.84 -1.77 -31.79
N PRO A 139 1.30 -1.35 -32.98
CA PRO A 139 0.79 -1.89 -34.23
C PRO A 139 0.96 -3.42 -34.25
N PRO A 140 0.15 -4.15 -35.05
CA PRO A 140 0.28 -5.60 -35.18
C PRO A 140 1.73 -5.97 -35.54
N PRO A 141 2.27 -7.07 -34.99
CA PRO A 141 3.65 -7.47 -35.28
C PRO A 141 3.83 -7.75 -36.76
N GLU A 142 4.86 -7.14 -37.37
CA GLU A 142 5.36 -7.56 -38.69
C GLU A 142 5.95 -8.97 -38.55
N PRO A 143 5.78 -9.84 -39.56
CA PRO A 143 6.30 -11.21 -39.49
C PRO A 143 7.83 -11.20 -39.41
N GLU A 144 8.38 -11.61 -38.26
CA GLU A 144 9.82 -11.79 -38.06
C GLU A 144 10.35 -13.01 -38.85
N PRO A 145 11.58 -12.94 -39.40
CA PRO A 145 12.24 -14.08 -40.01
C PRO A 145 12.67 -15.12 -38.96
N GLU A 146 12.74 -16.38 -39.38
CA GLU A 146 12.93 -17.57 -38.51
C GLU A 146 14.12 -17.46 -37.53
N PRO A 147 14.00 -17.97 -36.29
CA PRO A 147 15.03 -17.79 -35.28
C PRO A 147 16.25 -18.71 -35.49
N ALA A 148 17.44 -18.13 -35.46
CA ALA A 148 18.66 -18.85 -35.10
C ALA A 148 18.64 -19.13 -33.58
N ALA A 149 18.73 -20.42 -33.23
CA ALA A 149 18.61 -21.03 -31.90
C ALA A 149 17.20 -20.96 -31.28
N ALA A 150 16.56 -22.13 -31.20
CA ALA A 150 15.23 -22.32 -30.62
C ALA A 150 15.23 -22.00 -29.11
N LEU A 151 14.77 -20.81 -28.76
CA LEU A 151 14.34 -20.47 -27.40
C LEU A 151 13.18 -21.40 -27.01
N SER A 152 13.09 -21.79 -25.73
CA SER A 152 11.95 -22.58 -25.27
C SER A 152 10.65 -21.75 -25.39
N PRO A 153 9.46 -22.37 -25.46
CA PRO A 153 8.19 -21.64 -25.52
C PRO A 153 8.03 -20.62 -24.38
N ALA A 154 8.56 -20.94 -23.19
CA ALA A 154 8.56 -20.04 -22.03
C ALA A 154 9.49 -18.83 -22.22
N ASP A 155 10.62 -19.00 -22.91
CA ASP A 155 11.57 -17.92 -23.17
C ASP A 155 11.08 -16.99 -24.30
N LEU A 156 10.27 -17.49 -25.23
CA LEU A 156 9.60 -16.70 -26.28
C LEU A 156 8.51 -15.81 -25.70
N GLU A 157 7.70 -16.31 -24.75
CA GLU A 157 6.72 -15.50 -24.02
C GLU A 157 7.39 -14.45 -23.12
N ALA A 158 8.51 -14.80 -22.49
CA ALA A 158 9.29 -13.90 -21.63
C ALA A 158 10.10 -12.83 -22.38
N SER A 159 10.25 -12.92 -23.70
CA SER A 159 11.02 -11.98 -24.55
C SER A 159 10.19 -11.23 -25.60
N GLY A 160 8.92 -11.60 -25.79
CA GLY A 160 7.99 -10.94 -26.73
C GLY A 160 7.40 -9.62 -26.22
N ALA A 161 6.45 -9.05 -26.97
CA ALA A 161 5.76 -7.81 -26.61
C ALA A 161 5.01 -7.87 -25.25
N GLU A 162 4.73 -9.08 -24.75
CA GLU A 162 4.06 -9.33 -23.46
C GLU A 162 5.05 -9.52 -22.29
N ALA A 163 6.36 -9.50 -22.54
CA ALA A 163 7.41 -9.68 -21.54
C ALA A 163 7.27 -8.77 -20.29
N PRO A 164 6.91 -7.47 -20.40
CA PRO A 164 6.75 -6.61 -19.23
C PRO A 164 5.54 -7.00 -18.37
N ALA A 165 4.42 -7.36 -19.00
CA ALA A 165 3.20 -7.79 -18.32
C ALA A 165 3.40 -9.14 -17.60
N HIS A 166 4.13 -10.08 -18.24
CA HIS A 166 4.48 -11.34 -17.62
C HIS A 166 5.34 -11.14 -16.36
N MET A 167 6.36 -10.29 -16.44
CA MET A 167 7.22 -9.94 -15.31
C MET A 167 6.42 -9.39 -14.13
N MET A 168 5.55 -8.41 -14.37
CA MET A 168 4.73 -7.82 -13.31
C MET A 168 3.83 -8.87 -12.64
N ASN A 169 3.25 -9.80 -13.41
CA ASN A 169 2.42 -10.88 -12.87
C ASN A 169 3.24 -11.91 -12.06
N ALA A 170 4.46 -12.22 -12.48
CA ALA A 170 5.38 -13.09 -11.73
C ALA A 170 5.78 -12.46 -10.39
N VAL A 171 6.20 -11.19 -10.42
CA VAL A 171 6.54 -10.39 -9.24
C VAL A 171 5.36 -10.27 -8.27
N GLN A 172 4.16 -9.96 -8.77
CA GLN A 172 2.96 -9.87 -7.93
C GLN A 172 2.65 -11.19 -7.23
N ARG A 173 2.71 -12.32 -7.95
CA ARG A 173 2.47 -13.65 -7.37
C ARG A 173 3.47 -13.98 -6.26
N PHE A 174 4.75 -13.72 -6.51
CA PHE A 174 5.79 -13.94 -5.51
C PHE A 174 5.64 -13.02 -4.29
N ASN A 175 5.35 -11.73 -4.51
CA ASN A 175 5.10 -10.79 -3.43
C ASN A 175 3.90 -11.21 -2.58
N SER A 176 2.81 -11.67 -3.18
CA SER A 176 1.64 -12.16 -2.43
C SER A 176 1.97 -13.42 -1.61
N GLN A 177 2.86 -14.30 -2.10
CA GLN A 177 3.33 -15.45 -1.34
C GLN A 177 4.19 -15.02 -0.14
N LEU A 178 5.14 -14.09 -0.36
CA LEU A 178 5.95 -13.54 0.72
C LEU A 178 5.09 -12.81 1.76
N GLU A 179 4.12 -12.00 1.31
CA GLU A 179 3.17 -11.30 2.17
C GLU A 179 2.40 -12.29 3.04
N SER A 180 1.88 -13.37 2.45
CA SER A 180 1.16 -14.41 3.20
C SER A 180 2.04 -15.07 4.27
N PHE A 181 3.28 -15.39 3.94
CA PHE A 181 4.22 -16.01 4.89
C PHE A 181 4.58 -15.05 6.04
N VAL A 182 4.89 -13.79 5.69
CA VAL A 182 5.22 -12.74 6.67
C VAL A 182 4.00 -12.41 7.54
N GLU A 183 2.80 -12.34 6.97
CA GLU A 183 1.54 -12.12 7.68
C GLU A 183 1.32 -13.22 8.72
N VAL A 184 1.43 -14.50 8.34
CA VAL A 184 1.30 -15.62 9.27
C VAL A 184 2.36 -15.55 10.38
N GLY A 185 3.61 -15.29 10.02
CA GLY A 185 4.70 -15.15 10.98
C GLY A 185 4.44 -14.04 12.01
N ILE A 186 3.94 -12.89 11.57
CA ILE A 186 3.65 -11.76 12.45
C ILE A 186 2.38 -12.00 13.27
N VAL A 187 1.32 -12.57 12.70
CA VAL A 187 0.12 -12.93 13.47
C VAL A 187 0.48 -13.90 14.59
N MET A 188 1.33 -14.89 14.32
CA MET A 188 1.85 -15.80 15.32
C MET A 188 2.69 -15.07 16.38
N ALA A 189 3.61 -14.20 15.97
CA ALA A 189 4.42 -13.40 16.89
C ALA A 189 3.56 -12.49 17.79
N VAL A 190 2.55 -11.82 17.22
CA VAL A 190 1.57 -11.01 17.95
C VAL A 190 0.78 -11.88 18.94
N GLY A 191 0.38 -13.09 18.52
CA GLY A 191 -0.27 -14.06 19.40
C GLY A 191 0.59 -14.46 20.60
N VAL A 192 1.87 -14.72 20.41
CA VAL A 192 2.82 -15.01 21.49
C VAL A 192 3.04 -13.79 22.39
N LEU A 193 3.23 -12.61 21.78
CA LEU A 193 3.46 -11.36 22.52
C LEU A 193 2.22 -10.93 23.32
N LEU A 194 1.02 -11.43 22.99
CA LEU A 194 -0.20 -11.10 23.72
C LEU A 194 -0.15 -11.53 25.19
N ASP A 195 0.59 -12.59 25.52
CA ASP A 195 0.79 -13.00 26.92
C ASP A 195 1.54 -11.94 27.74
N THR A 196 2.42 -11.16 27.08
CA THR A 196 3.16 -10.07 27.72
C THR A 196 2.31 -8.79 27.88
N VAL A 197 1.14 -8.74 27.24
CA VAL A 197 0.26 -7.56 27.26
C VAL A 197 -0.43 -7.46 28.61
N LYS A 198 0.04 -6.52 29.41
CA LYS A 198 -0.66 -6.10 30.63
C LYS A 198 -1.91 -5.34 30.22
N PHE A 199 -3.09 -5.95 30.38
CA PHE A 199 -4.36 -5.27 30.15
C PHE A 199 -4.56 -4.16 31.18
N ARG A 200 -4.55 -2.91 30.71
CA ARG A 200 -4.76 -1.73 31.56
C ARG A 200 -6.08 -1.08 31.20
N ALA A 201 -6.68 -0.35 32.15
CA ALA A 201 -7.98 0.28 31.97
C ALA A 201 -8.03 1.26 30.79
N GLU A 202 -6.87 1.82 30.41
CA GLU A 202 -6.78 2.77 29.30
C GLU A 202 -7.14 2.15 27.95
N MET A 203 -6.91 0.84 27.79
CA MET A 203 -7.25 0.13 26.56
C MET A 203 -8.75 0.13 26.27
N LEU A 204 -9.58 0.09 27.33
CA LEU A 204 -11.04 -0.02 27.23
C LEU A 204 -11.68 1.22 26.60
N TRP A 205 -11.10 2.40 26.82
CA TRP A 205 -11.59 3.63 26.20
C TRP A 205 -10.79 3.99 24.95
N PHE A 206 -9.48 3.72 24.92
CA PHE A 206 -8.62 4.11 23.81
C PHE A 206 -8.99 3.40 22.51
N ILE A 207 -9.23 2.08 22.54
CA ILE A 207 -9.56 1.30 21.34
C ILE A 207 -10.88 1.77 20.70
N PRO A 208 -12.01 1.92 21.45
CA PRO A 208 -13.23 2.45 20.87
C PRO A 208 -13.07 3.87 20.34
N VAL A 209 -12.37 4.76 21.06
CA VAL A 209 -12.12 6.13 20.59
C VAL A 209 -11.33 6.12 19.29
N LEU A 210 -10.31 5.26 19.17
CA LEU A 210 -9.50 5.16 17.97
C LEU A 210 -10.32 4.70 16.75
N PHE A 211 -11.16 3.67 16.91
CA PHE A 211 -11.91 3.09 15.79
C PHE A 211 -13.21 3.82 15.46
N LEU A 212 -13.90 4.37 16.46
CA LEU A 212 -15.23 4.97 16.29
C LEU A 212 -15.20 6.48 16.18
N VAL A 213 -14.11 7.13 16.59
CA VAL A 213 -14.00 8.60 16.58
C VAL A 213 -12.82 9.05 15.72
N ILE A 214 -11.59 8.70 16.10
CA ILE A 214 -10.38 9.21 15.45
C ILE A 214 -10.33 8.77 13.98
N ARG A 215 -10.54 7.48 13.70
CA ARG A 215 -10.50 6.94 12.34
C ARG A 215 -11.59 7.54 11.44
N PRO A 216 -12.89 7.55 11.82
CA PRO A 216 -13.91 8.22 11.02
C PRO A 216 -13.65 9.70 10.81
N LEU A 217 -13.20 10.43 11.85
CA LEU A 217 -12.91 11.85 11.72
C LEU A 217 -11.78 12.09 10.71
N ALA A 218 -10.68 11.34 10.81
CA ALA A 218 -9.55 11.44 9.90
C ALA A 218 -9.96 11.15 8.44
N VAL A 219 -10.78 10.11 8.22
CA VAL A 219 -11.28 9.77 6.89
C VAL A 219 -12.24 10.83 6.35
N TYR A 220 -13.12 11.39 7.19
CA TYR A 220 -14.04 12.44 6.77
C TYR A 220 -13.31 13.72 6.40
N ILE A 221 -12.29 14.10 7.17
CA ILE A 221 -11.41 15.25 6.87
C ILE A 221 -10.64 15.00 5.57
N GLY A 222 -10.02 13.82 5.43
CA GLY A 222 -9.24 13.46 4.23
C GLY A 222 -10.07 13.37 2.95
N LEU A 223 -11.37 13.07 3.06
CA LEU A 223 -12.30 13.01 1.93
C LEU A 223 -13.07 14.31 1.68
N LEU A 224 -12.77 15.40 2.41
CA LEU A 224 -13.37 16.70 2.15
C LEU A 224 -13.12 17.13 0.69
N GLY A 225 -14.17 17.58 0.01
CA GLY A 225 -14.10 17.99 -1.40
C GLY A 225 -14.14 16.85 -2.42
N THR A 226 -14.21 15.59 -1.99
CA THR A 226 -14.30 14.44 -2.92
C THR A 226 -15.76 14.00 -3.18
N PRO A 227 -16.09 13.52 -4.40
CA PRO A 227 -17.45 13.10 -4.75
C PRO A 227 -17.80 11.68 -4.24
N VAL A 228 -17.44 11.34 -3.00
CA VAL A 228 -17.68 10.02 -2.40
C VAL A 228 -19.03 9.98 -1.67
N LYS A 229 -19.88 9.01 -2.03
CA LYS A 229 -21.21 8.83 -1.42
C LYS A 229 -21.10 8.52 0.07
N GLY A 230 -22.06 8.99 0.88
CA GLY A 230 -22.03 8.82 2.34
C GLY A 230 -21.92 7.36 2.81
N ALA A 231 -22.53 6.42 2.11
CA ALA A 231 -22.40 4.98 2.42
C ALA A 231 -20.98 4.46 2.17
N GLN A 232 -20.34 4.86 1.06
CA GLN A 232 -18.95 4.51 0.76
C GLN A 232 -18.01 5.14 1.79
N ARG A 233 -18.24 6.41 2.15
CA ARG A 233 -17.47 7.13 3.16
C ARG A 233 -17.48 6.43 4.52
N ARG A 234 -18.65 5.95 4.97
CA ARG A 234 -18.77 5.16 6.21
C ARG A 234 -18.02 3.84 6.12
N LEU A 235 -18.06 3.15 4.99
CA LEU A 235 -17.28 1.92 4.79
C LEU A 235 -15.78 2.20 4.79
N MET A 236 -15.32 3.26 4.12
CA MET A 236 -13.90 3.69 4.17
C MET A 236 -13.46 4.05 5.59
N SER A 237 -14.35 4.71 6.35
CA SER A 237 -14.11 5.06 7.76
C SER A 237 -14.00 3.83 8.65
N TRP A 238 -14.79 2.79 8.36
CA TRP A 238 -14.79 1.54 9.10
C TRP A 238 -13.62 0.65 8.72
N PHE A 239 -13.30 0.50 7.43
CA PHE A 239 -12.26 -0.41 6.93
C PHE A 239 -10.85 0.18 7.06
N GLY A 240 -10.39 0.33 8.31
CA GLY A 240 -9.07 0.84 8.68
C GLY A 240 -8.27 -0.15 9.48
N ILE A 241 -7.91 -1.29 8.87
CA ILE A 241 -7.18 -2.34 9.56
C ILE A 241 -5.82 -1.77 10.00
N ARG A 242 -5.58 -1.79 11.31
CA ARG A 242 -4.27 -1.46 11.87
C ARG A 242 -3.34 -2.63 11.62
N GLY A 243 -2.38 -2.41 10.73
CA GLY A 243 -1.46 -3.42 10.26
C GLY A 243 -0.12 -3.44 10.99
N ILE A 244 0.75 -4.29 10.45
CA ILE A 244 2.13 -4.55 10.83
C ILE A 244 2.97 -3.27 10.91
N GLY A 245 2.72 -2.29 10.04
CA GLY A 245 3.44 -1.01 10.03
C GLY A 245 3.43 -0.29 11.39
N SER A 246 2.35 -0.45 12.17
CA SER A 246 2.27 0.12 13.53
C SER A 246 3.32 -0.46 14.47
N LEU A 247 3.59 -1.78 14.37
CA LEU A 247 4.63 -2.45 15.15
C LEU A 247 6.01 -2.02 14.68
N TYR A 248 6.22 -1.87 13.37
CA TYR A 248 7.46 -1.35 12.83
C TYR A 248 7.77 0.05 13.40
N TYR A 249 6.81 0.98 13.40
CA TYR A 249 7.03 2.33 13.96
C TYR A 249 7.31 2.30 15.45
N LEU A 250 6.60 1.45 16.18
CA LEU A 250 6.86 1.28 17.60
C LEU A 250 8.28 0.76 17.85
N LEU A 251 8.71 -0.29 17.13
CA LEU A 251 10.06 -0.83 17.27
C LEU A 251 11.13 0.18 16.88
N TYR A 252 10.88 0.96 15.81
CA TYR A 252 11.73 2.09 15.44
C TYR A 252 11.81 3.11 16.58
N ALA A 253 10.68 3.47 17.18
CA ALA A 253 10.67 4.41 18.30
C ALA A 253 11.41 3.85 19.54
N ILE A 254 11.24 2.55 19.83
CA ILE A 254 11.96 1.86 20.92
C ILE A 254 13.47 1.85 20.66
N SER A 255 13.92 1.74 19.40
CA SER A 255 15.34 1.82 19.06
C SER A 255 15.95 3.22 19.19
N HIS A 256 15.14 4.23 19.50
CA HIS A 256 15.56 5.60 19.81
C HIS A 256 15.51 5.87 21.32
N ASP A 257 15.75 4.84 22.12
CA ASP A 257 15.94 4.93 23.57
C ASP A 257 14.74 5.52 24.34
N ILE A 258 13.51 5.19 23.90
CA ILE A 258 12.31 5.48 24.68
C ILE A 258 12.39 4.80 26.06
N GLU A 259 11.95 5.50 27.10
CA GLU A 259 11.91 5.00 28.47
C GLU A 259 11.25 3.60 28.54
N PRO A 260 11.86 2.60 29.22
CA PRO A 260 11.37 1.22 29.23
C PRO A 260 9.90 1.06 29.65
N ALA A 261 9.45 1.82 30.65
CA ALA A 261 8.07 1.79 31.12
C ALA A 261 7.08 2.31 30.05
N LEU A 262 7.49 3.34 29.31
CA LEU A 262 6.70 3.88 28.20
C LEU A 262 6.71 2.92 27.01
N ALA A 263 7.86 2.33 26.69
CA ALA A 263 7.98 1.31 25.65
C ALA A 263 7.06 0.11 25.92
N GLU A 264 7.04 -0.44 27.15
CA GLU A 264 6.11 -1.50 27.56
C GLU A 264 4.63 -1.08 27.39
N ARG A 265 4.31 0.17 27.76
CA ARG A 265 2.94 0.70 27.66
C ARG A 265 2.50 0.85 26.20
N LEU A 266 3.35 1.42 25.35
CA LEU A 266 3.10 1.60 23.92
C LEU A 266 3.01 0.24 23.20
N LEU A 267 3.85 -0.73 23.57
CA LEU A 267 3.77 -2.10 23.06
C LEU A 267 2.44 -2.76 23.43
N SER A 268 2.05 -2.67 24.70
CA SER A 268 0.78 -3.22 25.18
C SER A 268 -0.41 -2.60 24.43
N LEU A 269 -0.43 -1.27 24.26
CA LEU A 269 -1.49 -0.56 23.55
C LEU A 269 -1.51 -0.91 22.05
N THR A 270 -0.35 -0.94 21.40
CA THR A 270 -0.24 -1.21 19.96
C THR A 270 -0.69 -2.64 19.64
N LEU A 271 -0.23 -3.64 20.42
CA LEU A 271 -0.67 -5.03 20.25
C LEU A 271 -2.16 -5.17 20.49
N ALA A 272 -2.71 -4.58 21.57
CA ALA A 272 -4.14 -4.63 21.85
C ALA A 272 -4.98 -4.00 20.72
N VAL A 273 -4.53 -2.86 20.16
CA VAL A 273 -5.18 -2.21 19.01
C VAL A 273 -5.10 -3.08 17.76
N VAL A 274 -3.95 -3.68 17.45
CA VAL A 274 -3.78 -4.56 16.29
C VAL A 274 -4.70 -5.78 16.42
N VAL A 275 -4.71 -6.46 17.56
CA VAL A 275 -5.58 -7.62 17.81
C VAL A 275 -7.05 -7.23 17.73
N ALA A 276 -7.47 -6.15 18.40
CA ALA A 276 -8.85 -5.67 18.34
C ALA A 276 -9.26 -5.30 16.92
N SER A 277 -8.35 -4.69 16.14
CA SER A 277 -8.57 -4.38 14.73
C SER A 277 -8.76 -5.65 13.90
N VAL A 278 -7.86 -6.63 14.04
CA VAL A 278 -7.93 -7.91 13.30
C VAL A 278 -9.23 -8.64 13.62
N ILE A 279 -9.66 -8.70 14.89
CA ILE A 279 -10.93 -9.34 15.27
C ILE A 279 -12.12 -8.57 14.72
N ALA A 280 -12.18 -7.24 14.95
CA ALA A 280 -13.32 -6.42 14.54
C ALA A 280 -13.53 -6.43 13.02
N HIS A 281 -12.46 -6.32 12.25
CA HIS A 281 -12.50 -6.36 10.78
C HIS A 281 -12.62 -7.80 10.26
N GLY A 282 -11.96 -8.73 10.94
CA GLY A 282 -12.08 -10.18 10.77
C GLY A 282 -13.52 -10.65 10.59
N ILE A 283 -14.37 -10.21 11.52
CA ILE A 283 -15.77 -10.59 11.58
C ILE A 283 -16.64 -9.71 10.66
N SER A 284 -16.28 -8.45 10.43
CA SER A 284 -17.17 -7.47 9.79
C SER A 284 -16.96 -7.28 8.28
N VAL A 285 -15.77 -7.53 7.73
CA VAL A 285 -15.43 -7.21 6.33
C VAL A 285 -16.33 -7.93 5.32
N THR A 286 -16.34 -9.26 5.33
CA THR A 286 -17.09 -10.07 4.37
C THR A 286 -18.60 -9.75 4.38
N PRO A 287 -19.31 -9.73 5.53
CA PRO A 287 -20.75 -9.45 5.53
C PRO A 287 -21.07 -7.99 5.15
N LEU A 288 -20.21 -7.02 5.45
CA LEU A 288 -20.43 -5.63 5.04
C LEU A 288 -20.25 -5.45 3.53
N MET A 289 -19.24 -6.09 2.94
CA MET A 289 -18.99 -6.03 1.50
C MET A 289 -20.11 -6.69 0.70
N GLN A 290 -20.58 -7.87 1.11
CA GLN A 290 -21.73 -8.53 0.48
C GLN A 290 -22.99 -7.65 0.48
N ARG A 291 -23.28 -6.99 1.62
CA ARG A 291 -24.41 -6.05 1.72
C ARG A 291 -24.24 -4.82 0.83
N TYR A 292 -23.01 -4.30 0.73
CA TYR A 292 -22.69 -3.16 -0.13
C TYR A 292 -22.88 -3.52 -1.61
N GLU A 293 -22.36 -4.66 -2.04
CA GLU A 293 -22.51 -5.17 -3.42
C GLU A 293 -23.97 -5.42 -3.78
N ALA A 294 -24.74 -6.07 -2.90
CA ALA A 294 -26.17 -6.28 -3.10
C ALA A 294 -26.95 -4.96 -3.30
N ARG A 295 -26.65 -3.93 -2.49
CA ARG A 295 -27.27 -2.59 -2.62
C ARG A 295 -26.86 -1.90 -3.93
N LYS A 296 -25.60 -2.07 -4.35
CA LYS A 296 -25.08 -1.51 -5.61
C LYS A 296 -25.75 -2.18 -6.82
N ALA A 297 -25.96 -3.49 -6.77
CA ALA A 297 -26.66 -4.25 -7.82
C ALA A 297 -28.13 -3.80 -7.94
N LEU A 298 -28.85 -3.66 -6.82
CA LEU A 298 -30.24 -3.15 -6.82
C LEU A 298 -30.35 -1.73 -7.38
N SER A 299 -29.38 -0.86 -7.10
CA SER A 299 -29.36 0.52 -7.63
C SER A 299 -29.10 0.59 -9.13
N LYS A 300 -28.36 -0.39 -9.70
CA LYS A 300 -28.14 -0.48 -11.15
C LYS A 300 -29.36 -1.03 -11.91
N HIS A 301 -30.25 -1.76 -11.24
CA HIS A 301 -31.39 -2.43 -11.85
C HIS A 301 -32.73 -1.68 -11.74
N ASN A 302 -32.73 -0.45 -11.19
CA ASN A 302 -33.95 0.35 -11.06
C ASN A 302 -34.22 1.12 -12.37
N PRO A 303 -35.27 0.80 -13.17
CA PRO A 303 -35.50 1.39 -14.51
C PRO A 303 -36.14 2.78 -14.49
N ALA A 304 -36.12 3.51 -13.37
CA ALA A 304 -36.94 4.70 -13.14
C ALA A 304 -36.38 6.01 -13.75
N GLU A 305 -35.37 5.94 -14.62
CA GLU A 305 -34.93 7.07 -15.45
C GLU A 305 -35.03 6.66 -16.93
N LYS A 306 -36.26 6.58 -17.44
CA LYS A 306 -36.50 6.61 -18.90
C LYS A 306 -36.39 8.07 -19.36
N PRO A 307 -35.63 8.39 -20.44
CA PRO A 307 -35.73 9.69 -21.09
C PRO A 307 -37.14 9.87 -21.64
N GLY A 308 -37.67 11.08 -21.48
CA GLY A 308 -39.06 11.47 -21.73
C GLY A 308 -39.63 10.93 -23.04
N SER A 309 -40.85 10.39 -22.93
CA SER A 309 -41.74 10.19 -24.06
C SER A 309 -42.06 11.53 -24.71
N SER A 310 -41.61 11.75 -25.95
CA SER A 310 -42.15 12.78 -26.83
C SER A 310 -43.66 12.54 -27.01
N PRO A 311 -44.51 13.59 -26.97
CA PRO A 311 -45.93 13.42 -27.26
C PRO A 311 -46.14 13.17 -28.77
N PRO A 312 -47.14 12.37 -29.17
CA PRO A 312 -47.42 12.15 -30.58
C PRO A 312 -47.98 13.43 -31.19
N GLY A 313 -47.52 13.72 -32.41
CA GLY A 313 -47.92 14.89 -33.18
C GLY A 313 -49.42 14.98 -33.41
N GLY A 314 -49.91 16.21 -33.38
CA GLY A 314 -51.16 16.67 -33.95
C GLY A 314 -50.87 17.92 -34.78
#